data_AF-A0A8C1WJQ3-F1
#
_entry.id   AF-A0A8C1WJQ3-F1
#
_cell.length_a   1.000
_cell.length_b   1.000
_cell.length_c   1.000
_cell.angle_alpha   90.00
_cell.angle_beta   90.00
_cell.angle_gamma   90.00
#
_symmetry.space_group_name_H-M   'P 1'
#
loop_
_entity.id
_entity.type
_entity.pdbx_description
1 polymer ?
#
loop_
_entity_poly.entity_id
_entity_poly.type
_entity_poly.pdbx_seq_one_letter_code
_entity_poly.pdbx_strand_id
1 'polypeptide(L)' 'AASAIILWVTKLFIGFFIHGIVGGKVSILHSRPYMVYIRDKISKLTCDGFLVREDYVMTAAHCKQR' A
#
# COMPACT_ATOMS: atom_id res chain seq x y z
N ALA A 1 -42.39 -3.14 -5.86
CA ALA A 1 -41.38 -3.88 -5.05
C ALA A 1 -40.01 -3.94 -5.74
N ALA A 2 -39.89 -4.43 -6.97
CA ALA A 2 -38.60 -4.55 -7.69
C ALA A 2 -37.82 -3.23 -7.86
N SER A 3 -38.52 -2.11 -8.10
CA SER A 3 -37.88 -0.79 -8.30
C SER A 3 -37.17 -0.25 -7.04
N ALA A 4 -37.67 -0.55 -5.84
CA ALA A 4 -37.03 -0.17 -4.58
C ALA A 4 -35.77 -1.01 -4.29
N ILE A 5 -35.76 -2.28 -4.71
CA ILE A 5 -34.60 -3.19 -4.57
C ILE A 5 -33.47 -2.73 -5.48
N ILE A 6 -33.77 -2.35 -6.74
CA ILE A 6 -32.78 -1.83 -7.69
C ILE A 6 -32.13 -0.54 -7.17
N LEU A 7 -32.91 0.36 -6.56
CA LEU A 7 -32.40 1.60 -5.96
C LEU A 7 -31.55 1.36 -4.70
N TRP A 8 -31.85 0.33 -3.91
CA TRP A 8 -31.01 -0.11 -2.79
C TRP A 8 -29.69 -0.73 -3.26
N VAL A 9 -29.75 -1.60 -4.28
CA VAL A 9 -28.59 -2.25 -4.88
C VAL A 9 -27.66 -1.22 -5.54
N THR A 10 -28.20 -0.28 -6.31
CA THR A 10 -27.41 0.79 -6.96
C THR A 10 -26.78 1.77 -5.97
N LYS A 11 -27.44 2.10 -4.84
CA LYS A 11 -26.81 2.85 -3.74
C LYS A 11 -25.64 2.11 -3.09
N LEU A 12 -25.67 0.76 -3.09
CA LEU A 12 -24.59 -0.06 -2.54
C LEU A 12 -23.36 -0.11 -3.47
N PHE A 13 -23.56 -0.08 -4.79
CA PHE A 13 -22.49 -0.18 -5.80
C PHE A 13 -21.70 1.13 -6.03
N ILE A 14 -22.26 2.30 -5.70
CA ILE A 14 -21.53 3.59 -5.77
C ILE A 14 -20.56 3.75 -4.57
N GLY A 15 -20.48 2.76 -3.68
CA GLY A 15 -19.49 2.65 -2.61
C GLY A 15 -18.17 1.98 -3.02
N PHE A 16 -17.80 1.90 -4.29
CA PHE A 16 -16.46 1.42 -4.69
C PHE A 16 -15.43 2.56 -4.51
N PHE A 17 -14.99 2.71 -3.26
CA PHE A 17 -14.07 3.73 -2.77
C PHE A 17 -12.83 3.91 -3.67
N ILE A 18 -12.68 5.05 -4.33
CA ILE A 18 -11.35 5.48 -4.79
C ILE A 18 -10.64 6.11 -3.58
N HIS A 19 -9.78 5.34 -2.93
CA HIS A 19 -8.74 5.86 -2.05
C HIS A 19 -7.48 5.02 -2.19
N GLY A 20 -6.35 5.66 -2.50
CA GLY A 20 -5.08 4.95 -2.70
C GLY A 20 -4.10 5.69 -3.59
N ILE A 21 -2.97 5.03 -3.85
CA ILE A 21 -1.96 5.44 -4.83
C ILE A 21 -2.22 4.69 -6.13
N VAL A 22 -2.72 5.40 -7.14
CA VAL A 22 -2.48 5.13 -8.57
C VAL A 22 -2.08 6.48 -9.18
N GLY A 23 -0.91 6.57 -9.80
CA GLY A 23 -0.26 7.84 -10.17
C GLY A 23 0.33 8.63 -8.98
N GLY A 24 -0.38 8.68 -7.86
CA GLY A 24 0.13 9.17 -6.57
C GLY A 24 0.65 10.62 -6.57
N LYS A 25 1.36 10.96 -5.50
CA LYS A 25 2.11 12.21 -5.37
C LYS A 25 3.36 11.93 -4.52
N VAL A 26 4.46 12.60 -4.84
CA VAL A 26 5.67 12.55 -4.02
C VAL A 26 5.34 12.97 -2.59
N SER A 27 5.74 12.15 -1.61
CA SER A 27 5.55 12.45 -0.20
C SER A 27 6.38 13.67 0.21
N ILE A 28 5.90 14.42 1.20
CA ILE A 28 6.70 15.49 1.80
C ILE A 28 7.93 14.84 2.43
N LEU A 29 9.09 15.47 2.26
CA LEU A 29 10.36 14.96 2.78
C LEU A 29 10.23 14.63 4.29
N HIS A 30 10.67 13.44 4.68
CA HIS A 30 10.59 12.90 6.05
C HIS A 30 9.17 12.80 6.67
N SER A 31 8.08 13.02 5.91
CA SER A 31 6.70 12.82 6.41
C SER A 31 6.30 11.36 6.61
N ARG A 32 7.14 10.44 6.14
CA ARG A 32 7.01 8.99 6.24
C ARG A 32 8.33 8.43 6.83
N PRO A 33 8.70 8.77 8.08
CA PRO A 33 10.01 8.44 8.64
C PRO A 33 10.21 6.93 8.84
N TYR A 34 9.12 6.17 8.82
CA TYR A 34 9.15 4.72 8.85
C TYR A 34 9.44 4.08 7.48
N MET A 35 9.44 4.84 6.38
CA MET A 35 9.65 4.28 5.03
C MET A 35 11.11 3.87 4.85
N VAL A 36 11.35 2.60 4.54
CA VAL A 36 12.69 2.03 4.37
C VAL A 36 12.88 1.58 2.93
N TYR A 37 14.04 1.91 2.37
CA TYR A 37 14.47 1.42 1.08
C TYR A 37 15.52 0.31 1.26
N ILE A 38 15.22 -0.88 0.74
CA ILE A 38 16.01 -2.09 0.91
C ILE A 38 16.74 -2.39 -0.41
N ARG A 39 18.07 -2.46 -0.35
CA ARG A 39 18.92 -2.93 -1.46
C ARG A 39 19.65 -4.20 -1.07
N ASP A 40 19.34 -5.30 -1.74
CA ASP A 40 20.17 -6.49 -1.66
C ASP A 40 21.41 -6.30 -2.56
N LYS A 41 22.60 -6.43 -1.95
CA LYS A 41 23.88 -6.29 -2.67
C LYS A 41 24.17 -7.47 -3.59
N ILE A 42 23.63 -8.65 -3.30
CA ILE A 42 23.91 -9.90 -4.00
C ILE A 42 22.93 -10.05 -5.16
N SER A 43 21.63 -10.10 -4.88
CA SER A 43 20.59 -10.28 -5.90
C SER A 43 20.33 -9.01 -6.72
N LYS A 44 20.82 -7.85 -6.27
CA LYS A 44 20.51 -6.51 -6.81
C LYS A 44 19.01 -6.19 -6.79
N LEU A 45 18.21 -6.98 -6.08
CA LEU A 45 16.79 -6.72 -5.87
C LEU A 45 16.63 -5.49 -4.98
N THR A 46 15.68 -4.63 -5.35
CA THR A 46 15.27 -3.49 -4.56
C THR A 46 13.85 -3.69 -4.06
N CYS A 47 13.64 -3.46 -2.78
CA CYS A 47 12.35 -3.58 -2.13
C CYS A 47 12.14 -2.42 -1.14
N ASP A 48 10.93 -2.32 -0.61
CA ASP A 48 10.58 -1.37 0.42
C ASP A 48 10.27 -2.06 1.76
N GLY A 49 10.21 -1.28 2.82
CA GLY A 49 9.86 -1.75 4.15
C GLY A 49 9.38 -0.64 5.07
N PHE A 50 9.03 -1.03 6.29
CA PHE A 50 8.52 -0.17 7.35
C PHE A 50 9.35 -0.38 8.62
N LEU A 51 9.96 0.69 9.15
CA LEU A 51 10.60 0.67 10.46
C LEU A 51 9.52 0.57 11.54
N VAL A 52 9.41 -0.59 12.19
CA VAL A 52 8.39 -0.87 13.22
C VAL A 52 8.95 -0.71 14.64
N ARG A 53 10.27 -0.83 14.78
CA ARG A 53 11.08 -0.53 15.97
C ARG A 53 12.47 -0.08 15.52
N GLU A 54 13.24 0.52 16.42
CA GLU A 54 14.59 1.04 16.14
C GLU A 54 15.51 0.04 15.44
N ASP A 55 15.33 -1.24 15.72
CA ASP A 55 16.13 -2.37 15.25
C ASP A 55 15.37 -3.37 14.36
N TYR A 56 14.10 -3.09 14.01
CA TYR A 56 13.29 -3.99 13.18
C TYR A 56 12.59 -3.29 12.02
N VAL A 57 12.81 -3.83 10.82
CA VAL A 57 12.13 -3.45 9.58
C VAL A 57 11.21 -4.58 9.12
N MET A 58 9.93 -4.26 8.91
CA MET A 58 8.95 -5.16 8.30
C MET A 58 8.93 -4.97 6.78
N THR A 59 8.94 -6.06 6.01
CA THR A 59 8.91 -6.04 4.54
C THR A 59 8.13 -7.25 4.01
N ALA A 60 7.90 -7.31 2.70
CA ALA A 60 7.28 -8.46 2.06
C ALA A 60 8.21 -9.68 2.11
N ALA A 61 7.66 -10.87 2.36
CA ALA A 61 8.46 -12.09 2.51
C ALA A 61 9.33 -12.43 1.29
N HIS A 62 8.85 -12.13 0.08
CA HIS A 62 9.57 -12.41 -1.17
C HIS A 62 10.77 -11.47 -1.41
N CYS A 63 10.86 -10.35 -0.68
CA CYS A 63 11.97 -9.41 -0.80
C CYS A 63 13.29 -9.98 -0.28
N LYS A 64 13.23 -11.07 0.49
CA LYS A 64 14.39 -11.89 0.81
C LYS A 64 14.61 -12.89 -0.32
N GLN A 65 15.38 -12.49 -1.34
CA GLN A 65 15.90 -13.43 -2.33
C GLN A 65 16.76 -14.45 -1.58
N ARG A 66 16.35 -15.72 -1.57
CA ARG A 66 17.21 -16.81 -1.11
C ARG A 66 18.20 -17.20 -2.20
#